data_AF-A0A2P5DVL4-F1
#
_entry.id   AF-A0A2P5DVL4-F1
#
_cell.length_a   1.000
_cell.length_b   1.000
_cell.length_c   1.000
_cell.angle_alpha   90.00
_cell.angle_beta   90.00
_cell.angle_gamma   90.00
#
_symmetry.space_group_name_H-M   'P 1'
#
loop_
_entity.id
_entity.type
_entity.pdbx_description
1 polymer ?
#
loop_
_entity_poly.entity_id
_entity_poly.type
_entity_poly.pdbx_seq_one_letter_code
_entity_poly.pdbx_strand_id
1 'polypeptide(L)'
;MVVVAMEGSSSPPSDSNQSAHGASKFLSNLPSRGLFSSTVLSSNPGGMRVYISVNDTSPPDGQQITTNQQNILIRSLTLKNKKGDSSSKDVKSAGATESSRKRTAERILDSRASTKKANSQSISQQEGSSGQAANKDFQGLTVERLRALLKAKGLSLKGKKEELIARLKGASG
;
A
#
# COMPACT_ATOMS: atom_id res chain seq x y z
N MET A 1 -30.33 -69.02 -1.51
CA MET A 1 -30.08 -67.93 -0.53
C MET A 1 -30.15 -66.63 -1.30
N VAL A 2 -31.03 -65.75 -0.85
CA VAL A 2 -31.60 -64.62 -1.61
C VAL A 2 -30.53 -63.58 -1.93
N VAL A 3 -30.43 -63.19 -3.20
CA VAL A 3 -29.68 -62.00 -3.62
C VAL A 3 -30.55 -60.80 -3.28
N VAL A 4 -30.21 -60.06 -2.23
CA VAL A 4 -30.84 -58.77 -1.92
C VAL A 4 -30.14 -57.71 -2.76
N ALA A 5 -30.82 -57.21 -3.79
CA ALA A 5 -30.37 -56.06 -4.55
C ALA A 5 -30.50 -54.81 -3.67
N MET A 6 -29.39 -54.11 -3.45
CA MET A 6 -29.39 -52.79 -2.82
C MET A 6 -29.57 -51.76 -3.93
N GLU A 7 -30.79 -51.24 -4.07
CA GLU A 7 -31.08 -50.12 -4.99
C GLU A 7 -30.30 -48.88 -4.55
N GLY A 8 -29.27 -48.52 -5.33
CA GLY A 8 -28.71 -47.18 -5.30
C GLY A 8 -29.65 -46.23 -6.02
N SER A 9 -30.33 -45.35 -5.28
CA SER A 9 -31.11 -44.24 -5.85
C SER A 9 -30.20 -43.34 -6.69
N SER A 10 -30.24 -43.53 -8.01
CA SER A 10 -29.70 -42.61 -9.00
C SER A 10 -30.78 -41.59 -9.32
N SER A 11 -30.80 -40.46 -8.62
CA SER A 11 -31.61 -39.31 -9.01
C SER A 11 -31.13 -38.79 -10.39
N PRO A 12 -32.02 -38.55 -11.36
CA PRO A 12 -31.64 -37.94 -12.64
C PRO A 12 -31.11 -36.50 -12.38
N PRO A 13 -30.26 -35.94 -13.28
CA PRO A 13 -29.95 -34.53 -13.22
C PRO A 13 -31.26 -33.76 -13.37
N SER A 14 -31.66 -33.03 -12.33
CA SER A 14 -32.75 -32.07 -12.42
C SER A 14 -32.37 -31.02 -13.47
N ASP A 15 -32.88 -31.15 -14.68
CA ASP A 15 -32.95 -30.07 -15.67
C ASP A 15 -33.94 -29.01 -15.20
N SER A 16 -33.60 -28.36 -14.10
CA SER A 16 -34.28 -27.16 -13.67
C SER A 16 -33.70 -26.00 -14.47
N ASN A 17 -34.29 -25.72 -15.63
CA ASN A 17 -34.29 -24.38 -16.23
C ASN A 17 -35.10 -23.43 -15.32
N GLN A 18 -34.62 -23.21 -14.08
CA GLN A 18 -35.06 -22.08 -13.29
C GLN A 18 -34.35 -20.87 -13.89
N SER A 19 -35.13 -19.97 -14.47
CA SER A 19 -34.69 -18.61 -14.81
C SER A 19 -33.85 -18.07 -13.63
N ALA A 20 -32.54 -17.88 -13.87
CA ALA A 20 -31.58 -17.48 -12.85
C ALA A 20 -31.87 -16.05 -12.38
N HIS A 21 -32.80 -15.90 -11.43
CA HIS A 21 -33.13 -14.61 -10.84
C HIS A 21 -32.14 -14.27 -9.71
N GLY A 22 -31.68 -13.02 -9.68
CA GLY A 22 -30.78 -12.50 -8.64
C GLY A 22 -29.29 -12.56 -9.00
N ALA A 23 -28.45 -12.92 -8.04
CA ALA A 23 -26.99 -12.93 -8.17
C ALA A 23 -26.44 -14.15 -8.93
N SER A 24 -27.23 -15.23 -9.05
CA SER A 24 -26.86 -16.48 -9.72
C SER A 24 -26.49 -16.29 -11.19
N LYS A 25 -27.07 -15.31 -11.88
CA LYS A 25 -26.72 -14.92 -13.26
C LYS A 25 -25.26 -14.47 -13.43
N PHE A 26 -24.61 -14.02 -12.36
CA PHE A 26 -23.20 -13.62 -12.37
C PHE A 26 -22.26 -14.76 -11.97
N LEU A 27 -22.80 -15.93 -11.63
CA LEU A 27 -22.06 -17.11 -11.17
C LEU A 27 -22.09 -18.26 -12.19
N SER A 28 -22.78 -18.09 -13.32
CA SER A 28 -22.72 -19.05 -14.44
C SER A 28 -21.37 -18.99 -15.17
N ASN A 29 -20.97 -20.10 -15.80
CA ASN A 29 -19.76 -20.20 -16.63
C ASN A 29 -18.43 -19.94 -15.89
N LEU A 30 -18.32 -20.42 -14.65
CA LEU A 30 -17.04 -20.43 -13.95
C LEU A 30 -16.03 -21.30 -14.70
N PRO A 31 -14.73 -20.93 -14.75
CA PRO A 31 -13.72 -21.74 -15.41
C PRO A 31 -13.62 -23.14 -14.81
N SER A 32 -13.98 -24.16 -15.60
CA SER A 32 -13.87 -25.57 -15.21
C SER A 32 -12.41 -26.04 -15.36
N ARG A 33 -11.54 -25.68 -14.40
CA ARG A 33 -10.12 -26.08 -14.40
C ARG A 33 -9.84 -27.50 -13.87
N GLY A 34 -10.85 -28.35 -13.67
CA GLY A 34 -10.64 -29.71 -13.17
C GLY A 34 -11.88 -30.59 -12.97
N LEU A 35 -11.64 -31.90 -12.76
CA LEU A 35 -12.59 -33.02 -12.71
C LEU A 35 -13.28 -33.19 -11.33
N PHE A 36 -13.88 -32.13 -10.78
CA PHE A 36 -14.66 -32.22 -9.54
C PHE A 36 -16.09 -32.76 -9.75
N SER A 37 -16.28 -33.67 -10.69
CA SER A 37 -17.58 -34.24 -11.04
C SER A 37 -17.99 -35.41 -10.13
N SER A 38 -17.03 -36.00 -9.40
CA SER A 38 -17.29 -37.09 -8.46
C SER A 38 -17.44 -36.57 -7.04
N THR A 39 -18.59 -36.81 -6.42
CA THR A 39 -18.84 -36.55 -5.00
C THR A 39 -18.29 -37.65 -4.09
N VAL A 40 -17.62 -38.66 -4.65
CA VAL A 40 -17.06 -39.78 -3.90
C VAL A 40 -15.93 -39.27 -3.02
N LEU A 41 -16.20 -39.21 -1.71
CA LEU A 41 -15.19 -38.99 -0.68
C LEU A 41 -14.11 -40.06 -0.85
N SER A 42 -12.90 -39.64 -1.23
CA SER A 42 -11.74 -40.52 -1.36
C SER A 42 -11.60 -41.35 -0.08
N SER A 43 -11.68 -42.67 -0.20
CA SER A 43 -11.68 -43.65 0.89
C SER A 43 -10.33 -43.78 1.62
N ASN A 44 -9.39 -42.88 1.36
CA ASN A 44 -8.10 -42.82 2.05
C ASN A 44 -8.15 -41.71 3.10
N PRO A 45 -8.44 -42.03 4.39
CA PRO A 45 -8.37 -41.06 5.48
C PRO A 45 -6.93 -40.68 5.86
N GLY A 46 -5.92 -41.26 5.19
CA GLY A 46 -4.52 -40.86 5.32
C GLY A 46 -4.23 -39.67 4.41
N GLY A 47 -3.99 -38.51 5.03
CA GLY A 47 -3.67 -37.25 4.34
C GLY A 47 -2.45 -37.30 3.41
N MET A 48 -2.06 -36.12 2.92
CA MET A 48 -0.96 -35.94 1.95
C MET A 48 0.22 -36.88 2.23
N ARG A 49 0.55 -37.74 1.25
CA ARG A 49 1.68 -38.68 1.38
C ARG A 49 2.99 -37.91 1.46
N VAL A 50 3.88 -38.31 2.37
CA VAL A 50 5.23 -37.76 2.48
C VAL A 50 6.03 -38.17 1.24
N TYR A 51 6.59 -37.18 0.54
CA TYR A 51 7.49 -37.45 -0.58
C TYR A 51 8.89 -37.76 -0.04
N ILE A 52 9.45 -38.89 -0.47
CA ILE A 52 10.83 -39.30 -0.17
C ILE A 52 11.58 -39.32 -1.50
N SER A 53 12.54 -38.40 -1.67
CA SER A 53 13.41 -38.39 -2.84
C SER A 53 14.30 -39.63 -2.86
N VAL A 54 14.22 -40.40 -3.94
CA VAL A 54 15.09 -41.57 -4.17
C VAL A 54 16.40 -41.15 -4.84
N ASN A 55 16.38 -40.02 -5.56
CA ASN A 55 17.51 -39.49 -6.32
C ASN A 55 18.18 -38.34 -5.57
N ASP A 56 19.40 -38.01 -5.98
CA ASP A 56 20.09 -36.83 -5.48
C ASP A 56 19.24 -35.57 -5.71
N THR A 57 19.13 -34.77 -4.64
CA THR A 57 18.41 -33.50 -4.62
C THR A 57 19.36 -32.31 -4.54
N SER A 58 20.64 -32.52 -4.84
CA SER A 58 21.58 -31.42 -5.02
C SER A 58 21.03 -30.43 -6.06
N PRO A 59 21.20 -29.12 -5.83
CA PRO A 59 20.79 -28.12 -6.81
C PRO A 59 21.60 -28.31 -8.10
N PRO A 60 21.02 -28.00 -9.28
CA PRO A 60 21.74 -28.09 -10.55
C PRO A 60 23.04 -27.27 -10.54
N ASP A 61 24.07 -27.83 -11.17
CA ASP A 61 25.38 -27.18 -11.27
C ASP A 61 25.30 -25.80 -11.93
N GLY A 62 26.05 -24.85 -11.39
CA GLY A 62 26.13 -23.47 -11.89
C GLY A 62 25.01 -22.55 -11.40
N GLN A 63 23.96 -23.05 -10.74
CA GLN A 63 22.91 -22.22 -10.18
C GLN A 63 23.15 -21.97 -8.68
N GLN A 64 23.76 -20.83 -8.35
CA GLN A 64 23.98 -20.42 -6.97
C GLN A 64 23.09 -19.23 -6.58
N ILE A 65 22.26 -19.40 -5.56
CA ILE A 65 21.51 -18.31 -4.95
C ILE A 65 22.44 -17.62 -3.95
N THR A 66 22.84 -16.38 -4.25
CA THR A 66 23.66 -15.56 -3.36
C THR A 66 22.92 -14.29 -2.96
N THR A 67 23.13 -13.86 -1.72
CA THR A 67 22.62 -12.59 -1.22
C THR A 67 23.74 -11.57 -1.22
N ASN A 68 23.52 -10.42 -1.83
CA ASN A 68 24.49 -9.33 -1.78
C ASN A 68 24.55 -8.76 -0.36
N GLN A 69 25.72 -8.89 0.26
CA GLN A 69 26.00 -8.56 1.66
C GLN A 69 26.09 -7.06 1.95
N GLN A 70 26.14 -6.22 0.93
CA GLN A 70 26.23 -4.77 1.12
C GLN A 70 24.90 -4.21 1.62
N ASN A 71 24.96 -3.40 2.68
CA ASN A 71 23.82 -2.68 3.21
C ASN A 71 23.13 -1.85 2.11
N ILE A 72 21.79 -1.88 2.11
CA ILE A 72 20.96 -1.23 1.09
C ILE A 72 21.18 0.28 0.98
N LEU A 73 21.49 0.96 2.09
CA LEU A 73 21.74 2.40 2.11
C LEU A 73 23.06 2.72 1.40
N ILE A 74 24.11 1.96 1.73
CA ILE A 74 25.44 2.13 1.13
C ILE A 74 25.33 1.86 -0.38
N ARG A 75 24.69 0.76 -0.80
CA ARG A 75 24.49 0.46 -2.23
C ARG A 75 23.77 1.60 -2.94
N SER A 76 22.70 2.14 -2.35
CA SER A 76 21.92 3.24 -2.92
C SER A 76 22.74 4.51 -3.08
N LEU A 77 23.54 4.87 -2.07
CA LEU A 77 24.43 6.03 -2.14
C LEU A 77 25.53 5.82 -3.19
N THR A 78 26.17 4.64 -3.23
CA THR A 78 27.21 4.33 -4.23
C THR A 78 26.66 4.42 -5.66
N LEU A 79 25.46 3.89 -5.91
CA LEU A 79 24.79 3.98 -7.22
C LEU A 79 24.44 5.43 -7.59
N LYS A 80 23.98 6.24 -6.64
CA LYS A 80 23.69 7.67 -6.84
C LYS A 80 24.96 8.46 -7.15
N ASN A 81 26.07 8.18 -6.46
CA ASN A 81 27.32 8.88 -6.65
C ASN A 81 27.94 8.56 -8.02
N LYS A 82 27.86 7.30 -8.48
CA LYS A 82 28.28 6.92 -9.84
C LYS A 82 27.45 7.59 -10.95
N LYS A 83 26.17 7.88 -10.70
CA LYS A 83 25.30 8.60 -11.65
C LYS A 83 25.70 10.07 -11.83
N GLY A 84 26.26 10.70 -10.79
CA GLY A 84 26.64 12.12 -10.78
C GLY A 84 28.01 12.43 -11.40
N ASP A 85 28.90 11.44 -11.47
CA ASP A 85 30.25 11.60 -12.05
C ASP A 85 30.28 11.29 -13.57
N SER A 86 29.23 10.63 -14.10
CA SER A 86 29.07 10.36 -15.53
C SER A 86 28.24 11.42 -16.28
N SER A 87 27.80 12.50 -15.61
CA SER A 87 27.25 13.68 -16.29
C SER A 87 28.31 14.78 -16.31
N SER A 88 29.31 14.62 -17.18
CA SER A 88 30.18 15.73 -17.58
C SER A 88 29.31 16.85 -18.17
N LYS A 89 29.46 18.04 -17.61
CA LYS A 89 28.87 19.29 -18.10
C LYS A 89 29.23 19.52 -19.57
N ASP A 90 28.23 19.78 -20.40
CA ASP A 90 28.38 20.72 -21.51
C ASP A 90 27.34 21.84 -21.39
N VAL A 91 27.90 23.05 -21.28
CA VAL A 91 27.41 24.32 -21.78
C VAL A 91 26.08 24.89 -21.26
N LYS A 92 26.24 26.02 -20.56
CA LYS A 92 25.35 27.16 -20.40
C LYS A 92 24.37 27.38 -21.58
N SER A 93 23.07 27.19 -21.35
CA SER A 93 22.04 27.89 -22.12
C SER A 93 20.81 28.16 -21.24
N ALA A 94 20.28 29.36 -21.39
CA ALA A 94 19.13 29.89 -20.70
C ALA A 94 17.84 29.56 -21.46
N GLY A 95 16.75 29.32 -20.72
CA GLY A 95 15.38 29.61 -21.14
C GLY A 95 14.64 28.61 -22.05
N ALA A 96 13.31 28.63 -21.91
CA ALA A 96 12.26 28.03 -22.76
C ALA A 96 12.04 26.50 -22.61
N THR A 97 11.08 26.06 -21.79
CA THR A 97 9.63 25.89 -22.07
C THR A 97 9.27 24.77 -23.04
N GLU A 98 8.50 23.83 -22.49
CA GLU A 98 7.34 23.16 -23.10
C GLU A 98 7.53 21.89 -23.96
N SER A 99 6.72 20.90 -23.57
CA SER A 99 6.19 19.77 -24.35
C SER A 99 7.03 18.51 -24.57
N SER A 100 6.92 17.59 -23.62
CA SER A 100 6.48 16.24 -23.99
C SER A 100 5.62 15.63 -22.88
N ARG A 101 4.33 16.00 -22.91
CA ARG A 101 3.28 15.52 -22.02
C ARG A 101 2.98 14.06 -22.37
N LYS A 102 3.19 13.11 -21.45
CA LYS A 102 2.25 11.98 -21.21
C LYS A 102 2.30 11.52 -19.75
N ARG A 103 1.24 11.92 -19.03
CA ARG A 103 0.74 11.49 -17.69
C ARG A 103 1.50 11.98 -16.46
N THR A 104 1.18 13.21 -16.07
CA THR A 104 1.20 13.68 -14.69
C THR A 104 0.05 13.01 -13.92
N ALA A 105 0.36 12.22 -12.90
CA ALA A 105 -0.56 11.92 -11.82
C ALA A 105 0.16 12.25 -10.51
N GLU A 106 -0.46 13.13 -9.76
CA GLU A 106 -0.03 13.75 -8.52
C GLU A 106 0.30 12.71 -7.44
N ARG A 107 1.32 12.99 -6.62
CA ARG A 107 1.57 12.31 -5.35
C ARG A 107 0.43 12.65 -4.38
N ILE A 108 -0.36 11.66 -4.00
CA ILE A 108 -1.21 11.73 -2.81
C ILE A 108 -0.69 10.70 -1.80
N LEU A 109 -0.13 11.24 -0.72
CA LEU A 109 0.08 10.58 0.56
C LEU A 109 -1.29 10.27 1.16
N ASP A 110 -1.55 9.03 1.54
CA ASP A 110 -2.53 8.56 2.54
C ASP A 110 -2.49 7.00 2.46
N SER A 111 -2.61 6.17 3.49
CA SER A 111 -2.97 6.36 4.89
C SER A 111 -2.57 5.06 5.62
N ARG A 112 -1.94 5.20 6.79
CA ARG A 112 -2.38 4.61 8.06
C ARG A 112 -2.87 3.15 8.08
N ALA A 113 -2.12 2.30 8.79
CA ALA A 113 -2.70 1.20 9.55
C ALA A 113 -1.89 0.95 10.83
N SER A 114 -2.07 1.83 11.83
CA SER A 114 -1.84 1.49 13.24
C SER A 114 -3.16 1.69 13.97
N THR A 115 -3.93 0.62 13.99
CA THR A 115 -5.04 0.42 14.93
C THR A 115 -4.45 -0.04 16.25
N LYS A 116 -4.78 0.63 17.36
CA LYS A 116 -5.40 0.02 18.58
C LYS A 116 -5.27 0.92 19.84
N LYS A 117 -6.46 1.14 20.46
CA LYS A 117 -6.83 1.65 21.82
C LYS A 117 -7.00 3.18 21.96
N ALA A 118 -8.25 3.67 22.14
CA ALA A 118 -9.01 3.86 23.40
C ALA A 118 -8.39 4.99 24.24
N ASN A 119 -9.07 5.97 24.84
CA ASN A 119 -10.39 6.03 25.47
C ASN A 119 -10.70 7.52 25.78
N SER A 120 -11.98 7.85 25.75
CA SER A 120 -12.70 9.04 26.21
C SER A 120 -12.26 9.68 27.54
N GLN A 121 -12.34 11.02 27.62
CA GLN A 121 -12.83 11.88 28.73
C GLN A 121 -12.55 13.35 28.33
N SER A 122 -13.52 14.15 27.86
CA SER A 122 -14.61 14.87 28.56
C SER A 122 -14.15 16.06 29.43
N ILE A 123 -14.86 17.20 29.28
CA ILE A 123 -15.08 18.30 30.26
C ILE A 123 -13.91 19.31 30.36
N SER A 124 -14.06 20.64 30.35
CA SER A 124 -15.14 21.63 30.18
C SER A 124 -14.49 23.05 30.22
N GLN A 125 -15.31 24.09 30.14
CA GLN A 125 -15.04 25.52 30.43
C GLN A 125 -14.56 26.36 29.23
N GLN A 126 -15.46 27.12 28.60
CA GLN A 126 -16.10 28.36 29.05
C GLN A 126 -15.17 29.58 28.88
N GLU A 127 -15.52 30.37 27.86
CA GLU A 127 -15.58 31.83 27.84
C GLU A 127 -14.30 32.66 27.98
N GLY A 128 -14.11 33.56 27.00
CA GLY A 128 -13.35 34.79 27.19
C GLY A 128 -12.13 34.96 26.28
N SER A 129 -12.17 36.02 25.46
CA SER A 129 -11.04 36.68 24.81
C SER A 129 -10.62 36.16 23.42
N SER A 130 -11.25 36.75 22.40
CA SER A 130 -11.03 36.57 20.95
C SER A 130 -9.66 37.04 20.41
N GLY A 131 -8.63 37.19 21.26
CA GLY A 131 -7.27 37.56 20.85
C GLY A 131 -6.20 36.47 21.02
N GLN A 132 -6.48 35.40 21.78
CA GLN A 132 -5.47 34.39 22.14
C GLN A 132 -5.51 33.10 21.31
N ALA A 133 -6.56 32.87 20.52
CA ALA A 133 -6.68 31.65 19.69
C ALA A 133 -5.56 31.57 18.64
N ALA A 134 -5.35 32.64 17.85
CA ALA A 134 -4.29 32.68 16.84
C ALA A 134 -2.87 32.54 17.42
N ASN A 135 -2.66 32.88 18.70
CA ASN A 135 -1.36 32.75 19.36
C ASN A 135 -0.96 31.29 19.58
N LYS A 136 -1.92 30.44 19.98
CA LYS A 136 -1.67 29.01 20.20
C LYS A 136 -1.49 28.28 18.87
N ASP A 137 -2.16 28.75 17.82
CA ASP A 137 -2.13 28.12 16.51
C ASP A 137 -0.73 28.09 15.90
N PHE A 138 0.08 29.16 16.05
CA PHE A 138 1.43 29.19 15.47
C PHE A 138 2.45 28.32 16.22
N GLN A 139 2.31 28.14 17.54
CA GLN A 139 3.29 27.37 18.35
C GLN A 139 3.29 25.88 17.97
N GLY A 140 2.12 25.35 17.63
CA GLY A 140 1.93 23.95 17.19
C GLY A 140 2.41 23.66 15.77
N LEU A 141 2.73 24.67 14.96
CA LEU A 141 3.15 24.48 13.58
C LEU A 141 4.62 24.06 13.46
N THR A 142 4.91 23.28 12.42
CA THR A 142 6.29 22.95 12.03
C THR A 142 6.94 24.16 11.35
N VAL A 143 8.28 24.19 11.35
CA VAL A 143 9.06 25.28 10.71
C VAL A 143 8.74 25.43 9.23
N GLU A 144 8.45 24.32 8.54
CA GLU A 144 8.03 24.34 7.13
C GLU A 144 6.69 25.06 6.95
N ARG A 145 5.71 24.77 7.81
CA ARG A 145 4.40 25.41 7.74
C ARG A 145 4.47 26.90 8.12
N LEU A 146 5.31 27.25 9.09
CA LEU A 146 5.60 28.66 9.44
C LEU A 146 6.23 29.42 8.28
N ARG A 147 7.21 28.82 7.58
CA ARG A 147 7.82 29.41 6.38
C ARG A 147 6.84 29.55 5.24
N ALA A 148 5.93 28.59 5.04
CA ALA A 148 4.89 28.69 4.02
C ALA A 148 3.96 29.88 4.27
N LEU A 149 3.53 30.08 5.52
CA LEU A 149 2.70 31.23 5.92
C LEU A 149 3.44 32.57 5.76
N LEU A 150 4.72 32.63 6.15
CA LEU A 150 5.53 33.83 5.93
C LEU A 150 5.74 34.13 4.45
N LYS A 151 5.96 33.10 3.62
CA LYS A 151 6.08 33.24 2.17
C LYS A 151 4.79 33.77 1.54
N ALA A 152 3.63 33.26 1.98
CA ALA A 152 2.33 33.75 1.52
C ALA A 152 2.09 35.22 1.91
N LYS A 153 2.62 35.66 3.05
CA LYS A 153 2.59 37.07 3.50
C LYS A 153 3.74 37.93 2.96
N GLY A 154 4.64 37.38 2.13
CA GLY A 154 5.80 38.11 1.59
C GLY A 154 6.86 38.50 2.65
N LEU A 155 6.89 37.81 3.80
CA LEU A 155 7.78 38.10 4.92
C LEU A 155 9.05 37.23 4.89
N SER A 156 10.10 37.71 5.55
CA SER A 156 11.39 37.01 5.63
C SER A 156 11.29 35.60 6.25
N LEU A 157 11.92 34.62 5.58
CA LEU A 157 11.93 33.19 5.96
C LEU A 157 13.12 32.78 6.85
N LYS A 158 13.97 33.74 7.21
CA LYS A 158 15.18 33.52 8.00
C LYS A 158 14.90 33.70 9.49
N GLY A 159 15.57 32.88 10.30
CA GLY A 159 15.46 32.90 11.75
C GLY A 159 15.22 31.52 12.38
N LYS A 160 15.26 31.48 13.72
CA LYS A 160 14.83 30.34 14.54
C LYS A 160 13.30 30.24 14.56
N LYS A 161 12.74 29.09 14.99
CA LYS A 161 11.28 28.86 15.01
C LYS A 161 10.51 30.00 15.71
N GLU A 162 10.98 30.44 16.87
CA GLU A 162 10.36 31.53 17.64
C GLU A 162 10.35 32.87 16.90
N GLU A 163 11.41 33.19 16.15
CA GLU A 163 11.45 34.42 15.33
C GLU A 163 10.42 34.39 14.19
N LEU A 164 10.18 33.20 13.60
CA LEU A 164 9.15 33.03 12.57
C LEU A 164 7.74 33.21 13.15
N ILE A 165 7.51 32.70 14.36
CA ILE A 165 6.23 32.83 15.08
C ILE A 165 5.98 34.28 15.49
N ALA A 166 6.97 34.94 16.08
CA ALA A 166 6.88 36.36 16.44
C ALA A 166 6.55 37.24 15.23
N ARG A 167 7.16 36.95 14.06
CA ARG A 167 6.92 37.67 12.80
C ARG A 167 5.52 37.41 12.24
N LEU A 168 5.00 36.18 12.34
CA LEU A 168 3.63 35.87 11.94
C LEU A 168 2.59 36.54 12.83
N LYS A 169 2.86 36.59 14.15
CA LYS A 169 2.03 37.28 15.14
C LYS A 169 2.02 38.79 14.91
N GLY A 170 3.18 39.41 14.69
CA GLY A 170 3.27 40.84 14.40
C GLY A 170 2.59 41.27 13.10
N ALA A 171 2.45 40.35 12.13
CA ALA A 171 1.77 40.59 10.87
C ALA A 171 0.29 40.13 10.83
N SER A 172 -0.27 39.68 11.95
CA SER A 172 -1.72 39.36 12.07
C SER A 172 -2.43 40.22 13.12
N GLY A 173 -1.74 41.21 13.67
CA GLY A 173 -2.32 42.28 14.48
C GLY A 173 -2.61 43.50 13.63
#